data_AF-A0A349PT16-F1
#
_entry.id   AF-A0A349PT16-F1
#
_cell.length_a   1.000
_cell.length_b   1.000
_cell.length_c   1.000
_cell.angle_alpha   90.00
_cell.angle_beta   90.00
_cell.angle_gamma   90.00
#
_symmetry.space_group_name_H-M   'P 1'
#
loop_
_entity.id
_entity.type
_entity.pdbx_description
1 polymer ?
#
loop_
_entity_poly.entity_id
_entity_poly.type
_entity_poly.pdbx_seq_one_letter_code
_entity_poly.pdbx_strand_id
1 'polypeptide(L)' 'GSQFFIMVADAPHLDGQYAAFGKITENAQAAVDISRVNRNMYNDMPKKPQVIKTIRVDTQGVDYPEPEKM' A
#
# COMPACT_ATOMS: atom_id res chain seq x y z
N GLY A 1 10.99 -3.42 -8.74
CA GLY A 1 10.74 -2.40 -7.69
C GLY A 1 9.79 -2.98 -6.66
N SER A 2 9.82 -2.49 -5.42
CA SER A 2 9.03 -3.04 -4.30
C SER A 2 8.09 -2.01 -3.66
N GLN A 3 8.03 -0.79 -4.21
CA GLN A 3 7.13 0.25 -3.73
C GLN A 3 5.72 0.03 -4.27
N PHE A 4 4.72 0.25 -3.42
CA PHE A 4 3.31 0.27 -3.78
C PHE A 4 2.59 1.41 -3.05
N PHE A 5 1.38 1.74 -3.49
CA PHE A 5 0.52 2.73 -2.84
C PHE A 5 -0.91 2.23 -2.80
N ILE A 6 -1.72 2.84 -1.92
CA ILE A 6 -3.14 2.54 -1.74
C ILE A 6 -3.92 3.80 -2.09
N MET A 7 -4.92 3.65 -2.96
CA MET A 7 -5.86 4.72 -3.26
C MET A 7 -6.87 4.88 -2.11
N VAL A 8 -6.98 6.10 -1.58
CA VAL A 8 -7.97 6.45 -0.52
C VAL A 8 -9.20 7.17 -1.07
N ALA A 9 -9.22 7.44 -2.37
CA ALA A 9 -10.31 8.04 -3.14
C ALA A 9 -10.14 7.66 -4.62
N ASP A 10 -11.19 7.89 -5.43
CA ASP A 10 -11.16 7.63 -6.86
C ASP A 10 -10.04 8.44 -7.54
N ALA A 11 -9.24 7.76 -8.38
CA ALA A 11 -8.14 8.39 -9.13
C ALA A 11 -8.11 7.90 -10.59
N PRO A 12 -9.14 8.23 -11.39
CA PRO A 12 -9.22 7.79 -12.78
C PRO A 12 -8.05 8.30 -13.64
N HIS A 13 -7.36 9.36 -13.20
CA HIS A 13 -6.16 9.86 -13.88
C HIS A 13 -4.98 8.88 -13.83
N LEU A 14 -5.01 7.85 -12.98
CA LEU A 14 -3.97 6.82 -12.87
C LEU A 14 -4.29 5.57 -13.70
N ASP A 15 -5.48 5.48 -14.30
CA ASP A 15 -5.90 4.33 -15.09
C ASP A 15 -4.96 4.12 -16.28
N GLY A 16 -4.50 2.89 -16.47
CA GLY A 16 -3.52 2.52 -17.50
C GLY A 16 -2.07 2.95 -17.20
N GLN A 17 -1.82 3.76 -16.17
CA GLN A 17 -0.47 4.18 -15.76
C GLN A 17 0.12 3.26 -14.68
N TYR A 18 -0.72 2.67 -13.83
CA TYR A 18 -0.31 1.79 -12.74
C TYR A 18 -1.08 0.48 -12.75
N ALA A 19 -0.39 -0.61 -12.42
CA ALA A 19 -1.00 -1.93 -12.30
C ALA A 19 -1.75 -2.05 -10.96
N ALA A 20 -3.08 -2.11 -11.01
CA ALA A 20 -3.87 -2.51 -9.86
C ALA A 20 -3.74 -4.02 -9.63
N PHE A 21 -3.14 -4.43 -8.50
CA PHE A 21 -2.90 -5.84 -8.18
C PHE A 21 -3.68 -6.33 -6.95
N GLY A 22 -4.46 -5.47 -6.29
CA GLY A 22 -5.24 -5.83 -5.11
C GLY A 22 -6.18 -4.73 -4.64
N LYS A 23 -7.03 -5.06 -3.66
CA LYS A 23 -7.93 -4.13 -2.97
C LYS A 23 -8.02 -4.46 -1.49
N ILE A 24 -8.29 -3.46 -0.66
CA ILE A 24 -8.58 -3.70 0.77
C ILE A 24 -9.95 -4.36 0.88
N THR A 25 -10.01 -5.53 1.53
CA THR A 25 -11.25 -6.28 1.77
C THR A 25 -11.84 -5.98 3.15
N GLU A 26 -11.02 -5.57 4.11
CA GLU A 26 -11.42 -5.31 5.50
C GLU A 26 -10.72 -4.06 6.03
N ASN A 27 -11.43 -3.26 6.84
CA ASN A 27 -10.91 -2.05 7.48
C ASN A 27 -10.26 -1.02 6.51
N ALA A 28 -10.94 -0.68 5.43
CA ALA A 28 -10.51 0.37 4.51
C ALA A 28 -10.30 1.74 5.18
N GLN A 29 -11.01 1.99 6.29
CA GLN A 29 -10.89 3.22 7.07
C GLN A 29 -9.46 3.45 7.59
N ALA A 30 -8.71 2.39 7.92
CA ALA A 30 -7.32 2.54 8.36
C ALA A 30 -6.42 3.22 7.30
N ALA A 31 -6.63 2.96 6.01
CA ALA A 31 -5.88 3.63 4.94
C ALA A 31 -6.23 5.13 4.87
N VAL A 32 -7.51 5.47 5.07
CA VAL A 32 -7.97 6.87 5.14
C VAL A 32 -7.41 7.58 6.37
N ASP A 33 -7.36 6.90 7.53
CA ASP A 33 -6.81 7.49 8.76
C ASP A 33 -5.31 7.74 8.62
N ILE A 34 -4.57 6.80 8.01
CA ILE A 34 -3.14 6.96 7.70
C ILE A 34 -2.91 8.14 6.76
N SER A 35 -3.75 8.35 5.74
CA SER A 35 -3.56 9.46 4.79
C SER A 35 -3.83 10.84 5.40
N ARG A 36 -4.53 10.89 6.53
CA ARG A 36 -4.91 12.13 7.25
C ARG A 36 -3.97 12.50 8.40
N VAL A 37 -2.92 11.73 8.67
CA VAL A 37 -1.97 12.05 9.75
C VAL A 37 -1.21 13.35 9.46
N ASN A 38 -0.75 14.00 10.52
CA ASN A 38 0.09 15.20 10.40
C ASN A 38 1.35 14.90 9.58
N ARG A 39 1.58 15.69 8.54
CA ARG A 39 2.71 15.57 7.61
C ARG A 39 3.49 16.86 7.47
N ASN A 40 4.69 16.75 6.92
CA ASN A 40 5.44 17.89 6.43
C ASN A 40 4.80 18.38 5.12
N MET A 41 4.63 19.69 4.95
CA MET A 41 4.00 20.28 3.77
C MET A 41 4.94 20.39 2.56
N TYR A 42 6.26 20.29 2.77
CA TYR A 42 7.24 20.41 1.69
C TYR A 42 7.44 19.11 0.91
N ASN A 43 7.31 17.95 1.58
CA ASN A 43 7.61 16.64 0.98
C ASN A 43 6.54 15.58 1.28
N ASP A 44 5.38 15.99 1.78
CA ASP A 44 4.24 15.14 2.14
C ASP A 44 4.52 14.00 3.14
N MET A 45 5.71 13.96 3.75
CA MET A 45 6.11 12.87 4.65
C MET A 45 5.43 13.00 6.01
N PRO A 46 4.81 11.93 6.55
CA PRO A 46 4.25 11.93 7.90
C PRO A 46 5.28 12.36 8.96
N LYS A 47 4.87 13.25 9.88
CA LYS A 47 5.72 13.68 11.02
C LYS A 47 6.00 12.54 11.99
N LYS A 48 5.05 11.62 12.12
CA LYS A 48 5.20 10.34 12.83
C LYS A 48 5.20 9.22 11.80
N PRO A 49 6.25 8.40 11.72
CA PRO A 49 6.33 7.31 10.74
C PRO A 49 5.16 6.33 10.86
N GLN A 50 4.52 6.02 9.73
CA GLN A 50 3.52 4.96 9.61
C GLN A 50 4.19 3.75 8.98
N VAL A 51 4.55 2.75 9.79
CA VAL A 51 5.41 1.63 9.39
C VAL A 51 4.70 0.29 9.57
N ILE A 52 4.80 -0.53 8.54
CA ILE A 52 4.35 -1.93 8.59
C ILE A 52 5.30 -2.69 9.51
N LYS A 53 4.78 -3.21 10.64
CA LYS A 53 5.57 -4.00 11.59
C LYS A 53 5.71 -5.46 11.16
N THR A 54 4.63 -6.03 10.64
CA THR A 54 4.55 -7.44 10.24
C THR A 54 3.60 -7.57 9.06
N ILE A 55 3.92 -8.47 8.13
CA ILE A 55 3.04 -8.89 7.05
C ILE A 55 2.81 -10.39 7.22
N ARG A 56 1.56 -10.84 7.03
CA ARG A 56 1.22 -12.25 6.92
C ARG A 56 0.57 -12.46 5.56
N VAL A 57 0.95 -13.54 4.90
CA VAL A 57 0.42 -13.92 3.59
C VAL A 57 -0.24 -15.28 3.75
N ASP A 58 -1.53 -15.35 3.44
CA ASP A 58 -2.22 -16.63 3.25
C ASP A 58 -1.99 -17.07 1.81
N THR A 59 -1.21 -18.13 1.63
CA THR A 59 -0.88 -18.66 0.30
C THR A 59 -2.00 -19.50 -0.30
N GLN A 60 -3.10 -19.70 0.43
CA GLN A 60 -4.25 -20.50 -0.01
C GLN A 60 -3.87 -21.91 -0.50
N GLY A 61 -2.85 -22.51 0.14
CA GLY A 61 -2.34 -23.83 -0.22
C GLY A 61 -1.43 -23.87 -1.45
N VAL A 62 -1.02 -22.71 -1.98
CA VAL A 62 -0.06 -22.60 -3.08
C VAL A 62 1.36 -22.44 -2.52
N ASP A 63 2.30 -23.23 -3.04
CA ASP A 63 3.72 -23.06 -2.75
C ASP A 63 4.35 -22.06 -3.73
N TYR A 64 4.97 -21.01 -3.20
CA TYR A 64 5.70 -20.02 -3.98
C TYR A 64 7.20 -20.26 -3.82
N PRO A 65 7.96 -20.41 -4.92
CA PRO A 65 9.41 -20.52 -4.83
C PRO A 65 10.02 -19.22 -4.31
N GLU A 66 11.22 -19.32 -3.76
CA GLU A 66 12.02 -18.14 -3.39
C GLU A 66 12.18 -17.22 -4.61
N PRO A 67 12.09 -15.89 -4.42
CA PRO A 67 12.22 -14.95 -5.51
C PRO A 67 13.63 -15.01 -6.12
N GLU A 68 13.71 -14.92 -7.44
CA GLU A 68 14.99 -14.74 -8.14
C GLU A 68 15.58 -13.37 -7.77
N LYS A 69 16.80 -13.37 -7.24
CA LYS A 69 17.54 -12.14 -6.92
C LYS A 69 18.20 -11.63 -8.19
N MET A 70 17.89 -10.41 -8.59
CA MET A 70 18.60 -9.64 -9.62
C MET A 70 19.68 -8.77 -9.01
#